data_AF-A0AAU5X711-F1
#
_entry.id   AF-A0AAU5X711-F1
#
_cell.length_a   1.000
_cell.length_b   1.000
_cell.length_c   1.000
_cell.angle_alpha   90.00
_cell.angle_beta   90.00
_cell.angle_gamma   90.00
#
_symmetry.space_group_name_H-M   'P 1'
#
loop_
_entity.id
_entity.type
_entity.pdbx_description
1 polymer ?
#
loop_
_entity_poly.entity_id
_entity_poly.type
_entity_poly.pdbx_seq_one_letter_code
_entity_poly.pdbx_strand_id
1 'polypeptide(L)'
;MIIEGVFAYLRLGVVGFCWLLLGTAVLVGLGISLGRRSSTTVGPAGITICWGIGRGRTYSWQEIRWIDVRETKSQYGTSLSARITLANGKRRSLPALQHSTQYPDPDFQADFRRVVDWWKSNTDPAARFEPPKRLWNRLTPRTAGFILGLLITVIICAVVVVGANL
;
A
#
# COMPACT_ATOMS: atom_id res chain seq x y z
N MET A 1 -25.78 -6.18 -7.34
CA MET A 1 -25.59 -6.28 -5.88
C MET A 1 -26.81 -6.82 -5.11
N ILE A 2 -28.00 -6.19 -5.14
CA ILE A 2 -29.15 -6.69 -4.35
C ILE A 2 -29.60 -8.09 -4.82
N ILE A 3 -29.65 -8.32 -6.13
CA ILE A 3 -30.07 -9.59 -6.73
C ILE A 3 -29.07 -10.72 -6.42
N GLU A 4 -27.76 -10.43 -6.44
CA GLU A 4 -26.72 -11.41 -6.07
C GLU A 4 -26.76 -11.76 -4.57
N GLY A 5 -27.08 -10.80 -3.71
CA GLY A 5 -27.24 -11.03 -2.27
C GLY A 5 -28.42 -11.96 -1.94
N VAL A 6 -29.55 -11.79 -2.63
CA VAL A 6 -30.73 -12.65 -2.47
C VAL A 6 -30.46 -14.07 -2.98
N PHE A 7 -29.73 -14.20 -4.09
CA PHE A 7 -29.37 -15.51 -4.65
C PHE A 7 -28.37 -16.27 -3.75
N ALA A 8 -27.42 -15.56 -3.15
CA ALA A 8 -26.48 -16.13 -2.17
C ALA A 8 -27.22 -16.61 -0.91
N TYR A 9 -28.18 -15.82 -0.41
CA TYR A 9 -29.00 -16.19 0.75
C TYR A 9 -29.84 -17.45 0.51
N LEU A 10 -30.45 -17.59 -0.67
CA LEU A 10 -31.27 -18.75 -1.03
C LEU A 10 -30.47 -20.04 -1.21
N ARG A 11 -29.20 -19.97 -1.63
CA ARG A 11 -28.35 -21.15 -1.86
C ARG A 11 -27.51 -21.58 -0.66
N LEU A 12 -27.07 -20.64 0.20
CA LEU A 12 -26.20 -20.91 1.36
C LEU A 12 -26.97 -21.06 2.68
N GLY A 13 -28.24 -20.66 2.69
CA GLY A 13 -29.03 -20.51 3.91
C GLY A 13 -28.56 -19.33 4.78
N VAL A 14 -29.37 -18.98 5.78
CA VAL A 14 -29.09 -17.87 6.73
C VAL A 14 -27.71 -18.02 7.37
N VAL A 15 -27.35 -19.25 7.75
CA VAL A 15 -26.10 -19.55 8.45
C VAL A 15 -24.89 -19.31 7.55
N GLY A 16 -24.91 -19.78 6.29
CA GLY A 16 -23.80 -19.56 5.35
C GLY A 16 -23.65 -18.09 4.96
N PHE A 17 -24.77 -17.37 4.80
CA PHE A 17 -24.74 -15.93 4.54
C PHE A 17 -24.18 -15.12 5.72
N CYS A 18 -24.55 -15.46 6.96
CA CYS A 18 -23.99 -14.86 8.17
C CYS A 18 -22.47 -15.09 8.28
N TRP A 19 -21.97 -16.29 8.00
CA TRP A 19 -20.53 -16.57 8.00
C TRP A 19 -19.78 -15.76 6.94
N LEU A 20 -20.37 -15.59 5.76
CA LEU A 20 -19.76 -14.83 4.66
C LEU A 20 -19.68 -13.33 5.00
N LEU A 21 -20.75 -12.78 5.57
CA LEU A 21 -20.77 -11.40 6.07
C LEU A 21 -19.76 -11.20 7.20
N LEU A 22 -19.72 -12.11 8.18
CA LEU A 22 -18.79 -12.03 9.30
C LEU A 22 -17.33 -12.11 8.81
N GLY A 23 -17.02 -13.05 7.92
CA GLY A 23 -15.69 -13.21 7.32
C GLY A 23 -15.26 -11.97 6.54
N THR A 24 -16.17 -11.38 5.76
CA THR A 24 -15.91 -10.13 5.02
C THR A 24 -15.67 -8.96 5.97
N ALA A 25 -16.49 -8.81 7.01
CA ALA A 25 -16.32 -7.77 8.02
C ALA A 25 -14.98 -7.89 8.75
N VAL A 26 -14.57 -9.11 9.11
CA VAL A 26 -13.26 -9.38 9.74
C VAL A 26 -12.11 -9.02 8.79
N LEU A 27 -12.19 -9.43 7.51
CA LEU A 27 -11.15 -9.10 6.52
C LEU A 27 -11.03 -7.60 6.27
N VAL A 28 -12.16 -6.90 6.14
CA VAL A 28 -12.19 -5.44 5.97
C VAL A 28 -11.65 -4.74 7.21
N GLY A 29 -12.08 -5.16 8.40
CA GLY A 29 -11.59 -4.63 9.67
C GLY A 29 -10.08 -4.84 9.84
N LEU A 30 -9.56 -6.02 9.47
CA LEU A 30 -8.14 -6.32 9.49
C LEU A 30 -7.37 -5.45 8.49
N GLY A 31 -7.89 -5.27 7.27
CA GLY A 31 -7.29 -4.41 6.25
C GLY A 31 -7.19 -2.94 6.70
N ILE A 32 -8.27 -2.40 7.27
CA ILE A 32 -8.30 -1.03 7.79
C ILE A 32 -7.33 -0.86 8.96
N SER A 33 -7.29 -1.82 9.88
CA SER A 33 -6.38 -1.81 11.04
C SER A 33 -4.91 -1.82 10.60
N LEU A 34 -4.57 -2.65 9.62
CA LEU A 34 -3.23 -2.71 9.03
C LEU A 34 -2.85 -1.40 8.33
N GLY A 35 -3.78 -0.79 7.60
CA GLY A 35 -3.56 0.50 6.93
C GLY A 35 -3.30 1.65 7.90
N ARG A 36 -4.09 1.73 8.98
CA ARG A 36 -3.97 2.79 10.01
C ARG A 36 -2.66 2.74 10.79
N ARG A 37 -2.01 1.57 10.89
CA ARG A 37 -0.73 1.42 11.58
C ARG A 37 0.49 1.69 10.71
N SER A 38 0.30 2.14 9.47
CA SER A 38 1.42 2.61 8.67
C SER A 38 1.83 4.01 9.13
N SER A 39 3.10 4.17 9.49
CA SER A 39 3.63 5.45 9.97
C SER A 39 5.02 5.69 9.39
N THR A 40 5.32 6.97 9.18
CA THR A 40 6.66 7.44 8.84
C THR A 40 7.07 8.42 9.93
N THR A 41 8.22 8.18 10.56
CA THR A 41 8.79 9.10 11.53
C THR A 41 10.16 9.55 11.04
N VAL A 42 10.36 10.86 10.97
CA VAL A 42 11.62 11.47 10.56
C VAL A 42 12.33 11.96 11.81
N GLY A 43 13.59 11.58 11.97
CA GLY A 43 14.38 11.97 13.13
C GLY A 43 15.87 12.11 12.82
N PRO A 44 16.69 12.42 13.84
CA PRO A 44 18.12 12.65 13.66
C PRO A 44 18.86 11.44 13.08
N ALA A 45 18.43 10.23 13.44
CA ALA A 45 19.03 8.99 12.96
C ALA A 45 18.66 8.65 11.51
N GLY A 46 17.59 9.23 10.95
CA GLY A 46 17.08 8.90 9.62
C GLY A 46 15.55 8.86 9.55
N ILE A 47 15.04 8.08 8.59
CA ILE A 47 13.61 7.89 8.36
C ILE A 47 13.20 6.49 8.82
N THR A 48 12.31 6.43 9.79
CA THR A 48 11.70 5.17 10.26
C THR A 48 10.39 4.94 9.54
N ILE A 49 10.29 3.79 8.87
CA ILE A 49 9.09 3.39 8.14
C ILE A 49 8.47 2.17 8.82
N CYS A 50 7.23 2.31 9.28
CA CYS A 50 6.40 1.24 9.81
C CYS A 50 5.31 0.88 8.78
N TRP A 51 5.20 -0.40 8.44
CA TRP A 51 4.11 -0.94 7.62
C TRP A 51 3.24 -1.85 8.48
N GLY A 52 2.12 -1.34 8.98
CA GLY A 52 1.14 -2.14 9.71
C GLY A 52 1.63 -2.67 11.07
N ILE A 53 1.47 -3.98 11.30
CA ILE A 53 1.80 -4.63 12.58
C ILE A 53 3.24 -5.14 12.54
N GLY A 54 4.19 -4.31 12.97
CA GLY A 54 5.59 -4.71 13.06
C GLY A 54 6.50 -3.60 13.59
N ARG A 55 7.76 -3.95 13.89
CA ARG A 55 8.80 -2.95 14.19
C ARG A 55 9.17 -2.23 12.90
N GLY A 56 9.04 -0.90 12.92
CA GLY A 56 9.50 -0.06 11.83
C GLY A 56 10.97 -0.27 11.55
N ARG A 57 11.36 -0.08 10.28
CA ARG A 57 12.76 -0.07 9.89
C ARG A 57 13.23 1.36 9.75
N THR A 58 14.27 1.71 10.49
CA THR A 58 14.98 2.99 10.34
C THR A 58 16.00 2.87 9.22
N TYR A 59 15.93 3.79 8.27
CA TYR A 59 16.90 3.98 7.20
C TYR A 59 17.71 5.22 7.53
N SER A 60 19.02 5.06 7.67
CA SER A 60 19.87 6.18 8.07
C SER A 60 19.99 7.21 6.94
N TRP A 61 20.30 8.46 7.28
CA TRP A 61 20.53 9.51 6.28
C TRP A 61 21.66 9.17 5.30
N GLN A 62 22.63 8.37 5.72
CA GLN A 62 23.73 7.91 4.88
C GLN A 62 23.31 6.79 3.91
N GLU A 63 22.31 5.99 4.25
CA GLU A 63 21.74 4.99 3.37
C GLU A 63 20.86 5.61 2.27
N ILE A 64 20.27 6.77 2.52
CA ILE A 64 19.34 7.44 1.61
C ILE A 64 20.13 8.28 0.59
N ARG A 65 20.05 7.88 -0.69
CA ARG A 65 20.73 8.53 -1.82
C ARG A 65 19.87 9.54 -2.56
N TRP A 66 18.55 9.37 -2.51
CA TRP A 66 17.61 10.24 -3.20
C TRP A 66 16.23 10.17 -2.55
N ILE A 67 15.49 11.27 -2.62
CA ILE A 67 14.09 11.34 -2.20
C ILE A 67 13.29 11.95 -3.36
N ASP A 68 12.29 11.22 -3.84
CA ASP A 68 11.46 11.62 -4.98
C ASP A 68 9.97 11.43 -4.70
N VAL A 69 9.14 12.17 -5.43
CA VAL A 69 7.69 11.95 -5.46
C VAL A 69 7.36 11.14 -6.70
N ARG A 70 6.71 10.00 -6.52
CA ARG A 70 6.08 9.29 -7.63
C ARG A 70 4.66 9.77 -7.80
N GLU A 71 4.38 10.31 -8.98
CA GLU A 71 3.03 10.50 -9.47
C GLU A 71 2.52 9.22 -10.13
N THR A 72 1.31 8.81 -9.76
CA THR A 72 0.58 7.71 -10.36
C THR A 72 -0.78 8.23 -10.81
N LYS A 73 -1.00 8.28 -12.12
CA LYS A 73 -2.29 8.64 -12.72
C LYS A 73 -3.16 7.39 -12.85
N SER A 74 -4.41 7.49 -12.42
CA SER A 74 -5.42 6.44 -12.55
C SER A 74 -6.73 7.02 -13.08
N GLN A 75 -7.68 6.16 -13.42
CA GLN A 75 -9.02 6.60 -13.81
C GLN A 75 -9.77 7.35 -12.68
N TYR A 76 -9.35 7.16 -11.43
CA TYR A 76 -9.95 7.78 -10.24
C TYR A 76 -9.19 9.03 -9.76
N GLY A 77 -8.23 9.52 -10.55
CA GLY A 77 -7.44 10.71 -10.25
C GLY A 77 -5.95 10.42 -10.07
N THR A 78 -5.26 11.41 -9.50
CA THR A 78 -3.81 11.41 -9.33
C THR A 78 -3.44 11.06 -7.90
N SER A 79 -2.49 10.15 -7.74
CA SER A 79 -1.88 9.82 -6.45
C SER A 79 -0.40 10.19 -6.46
N LEU A 80 0.00 10.99 -5.49
CA LEU A 80 1.38 11.35 -5.19
C LEU A 80 1.84 10.54 -3.98
N SER A 81 3.01 9.93 -4.09
CA SER A 81 3.59 9.16 -2.98
C SER A 81 5.08 9.45 -2.92
N ALA A 82 5.54 9.96 -1.77
CA ALA A 82 6.94 10.20 -1.53
C ALA A 82 7.69 8.87 -1.34
N ARG A 83 8.92 8.81 -1.82
CA ARG A 83 9.75 7.61 -1.83
C ARG A 83 11.19 7.96 -1.55
N ILE A 84 11.90 7.01 -0.97
CA ILE A 84 13.34 7.06 -0.78
C ILE A 84 14.01 6.02 -1.65
N THR A 85 15.16 6.38 -2.21
CA THR A 85 16.08 5.47 -2.88
C THR A 85 17.31 5.27 -2.02
N LEU A 86 17.63 4.01 -1.75
CA LEU A 86 18.73 3.61 -0.89
C LEU A 86 20.02 3.41 -1.67
N ALA A 87 21.15 3.33 -0.97
CA ALA A 87 22.48 3.08 -1.53
C ALA A 87 22.58 1.77 -2.33
N ASN A 88 21.78 0.76 -1.96
CA ASN A 88 21.68 -0.50 -2.69
C ASN A 88 20.71 -0.45 -3.90
N GLY A 89 20.24 0.75 -4.27
CA GLY A 89 19.29 0.98 -5.37
C GLY A 89 17.85 0.57 -5.07
N LYS A 90 17.54 0.03 -3.88
CA LYS A 90 16.16 -0.31 -3.49
C LYS A 90 15.38 0.98 -3.24
N ARG A 91 14.12 0.99 -3.68
CA ARG A 91 13.18 2.08 -3.42
C ARG A 91 12.17 1.67 -2.36
N ARG A 92 11.82 2.61 -1.47
CA ARG A 92 10.81 2.42 -0.42
C ARG A 92 9.84 3.59 -0.43
N SER A 93 8.55 3.31 -0.44
CA SER A 93 7.53 4.35 -0.31
C SER A 93 7.41 4.77 1.14
N LEU A 94 7.14 6.05 1.36
CA LEU A 94 6.83 6.64 2.67
C LEU A 94 5.30 6.60 2.84
N PRO A 95 4.76 5.68 3.66
CA PRO A 95 3.31 5.48 3.75
C PRO A 95 2.56 6.70 4.29
N ALA A 96 3.13 7.41 5.27
CA ALA A 96 2.49 8.59 5.86
C ALA A 96 2.67 9.88 5.05
N LEU A 97 3.44 9.86 3.95
CA LEU A 97 3.68 11.04 3.11
C LEU A 97 3.15 10.75 1.71
N GLN A 98 1.82 10.79 1.58
CA GLN A 98 1.07 10.48 0.37
C GLN A 98 -0.10 11.44 0.23
N HIS A 99 -0.46 11.74 -1.01
CA HIS A 99 -1.60 12.56 -1.36
C HIS A 99 -2.36 11.86 -2.49
N SER A 100 -3.68 11.90 -2.46
CA SER A 100 -4.49 11.47 -3.60
C SER A 100 -5.75 12.29 -3.70
N THR A 101 -6.38 12.32 -4.87
CA THR A 101 -7.68 12.99 -5.04
C THR A 101 -8.74 12.48 -4.06
N GLN A 102 -8.70 11.19 -3.69
CA GLN A 102 -9.65 10.58 -2.74
C GLN A 102 -9.28 10.86 -1.27
N TYR A 103 -8.00 11.04 -0.97
CA TYR A 103 -7.47 11.34 0.36
C TYR A 103 -6.52 12.53 0.24
N PRO A 104 -7.09 13.75 0.16
CA PRO A 104 -6.29 14.94 0.00
C PRO A 104 -5.54 15.24 1.30
N ASP A 105 -4.24 15.41 1.17
CA ASP A 105 -3.39 15.98 2.20
C ASP A 105 -2.95 17.37 1.71
N PRO A 106 -3.42 18.47 2.34
CA PRO A 106 -3.06 19.83 1.95
C PRO A 106 -1.60 20.17 2.30
N ASP A 107 -1.04 19.51 3.32
CA ASP A 107 0.30 19.79 3.84
C ASP A 107 1.38 18.94 3.17
N PHE A 108 0.98 17.97 2.33
CA PHE A 108 1.88 17.06 1.61
C PHE A 108 3.11 17.74 1.02
N GLN A 109 2.92 18.89 0.34
CA GLN A 109 4.03 19.62 -0.28
C GLN A 109 4.98 20.26 0.73
N ALA A 110 4.43 20.81 1.82
CA ALA A 110 5.23 21.43 2.88
C ALA A 110 6.02 20.36 3.65
N ASP A 111 5.38 19.26 4.01
CA ASP A 111 6.02 18.15 4.71
C ASP A 111 7.06 17.45 3.82
N PHE A 112 6.77 17.27 2.52
CA PHE A 112 7.75 16.74 1.58
C PHE A 112 9.00 17.62 1.49
N ARG A 113 8.84 18.94 1.35
CA ARG A 113 9.98 19.87 1.34
C ARG A 113 10.77 19.78 2.64
N ARG A 114 10.10 19.76 3.80
CA ARG A 114 10.75 19.62 5.10
C ARG A 114 11.63 18.37 5.17
N VAL A 115 11.13 17.23 4.70
CA VAL A 115 11.90 15.97 4.66
C VAL A 115 13.09 16.06 3.71
N VAL A 116 12.89 16.64 2.52
CA VAL A 116 13.97 16.83 1.54
C VAL A 116 15.06 17.77 2.06
N ASP A 117 14.68 18.86 2.71
CA ASP A 117 15.63 19.82 3.27
C ASP A 117 16.41 19.21 4.44
N TRP A 118 15.74 18.41 5.28
CA TRP A 118 16.41 17.65 6.33
C TRP A 118 17.41 16.64 5.76
N TRP A 119 17.02 15.91 4.72
CA TRP A 119 17.92 14.99 4.02
C TRP A 119 19.12 15.72 3.43
N LYS A 120 18.90 16.85 2.76
CA LYS A 120 19.98 17.68 2.21
C LYS A 120 20.91 18.25 3.29
N SER A 121 20.45 18.51 4.51
CA SER A 121 21.34 18.99 5.58
C SER A 121 22.14 17.86 6.23
N ASN A 122 21.65 16.61 6.19
CA ASN A 122 22.26 15.47 6.89
C ASN A 122 23.03 14.51 5.98
N THR A 123 22.95 14.66 4.66
CA THR A 123 23.63 13.80 3.68
C THR A 123 24.68 14.58 2.90
N ASP A 124 25.89 14.04 2.81
CA ASP A 124 26.99 14.58 1.99
C ASP A 124 26.52 14.82 0.54
N PRO A 125 26.72 16.02 -0.04
CA PRO A 125 26.44 16.31 -1.45
C PRO A 125 26.95 15.26 -2.43
N ALA A 126 28.15 14.71 -2.21
CA ALA A 126 28.75 13.70 -3.10
C ALA A 126 27.99 12.37 -3.07
N ALA A 127 27.25 12.12 -2.00
CA ALA A 127 26.47 10.91 -1.81
C ALA A 127 25.04 11.01 -2.37
N ARG A 128 24.64 12.17 -2.91
CA ARG A 128 23.31 12.40 -3.49
C ARG A 128 23.32 12.00 -4.95
N PHE A 129 22.56 10.96 -5.29
CA PHE A 129 22.52 10.42 -6.64
C PHE A 129 21.09 10.21 -7.11
N GLU A 130 20.69 10.91 -8.18
CA GLU A 130 19.39 10.71 -8.80
C GLU A 130 19.35 9.36 -9.53
N PRO A 131 18.50 8.42 -9.11
CA PRO A 131 18.44 7.12 -9.74
C PRO A 131 17.77 7.21 -11.12
N PRO A 132 18.23 6.42 -12.12
CA PRO A 132 17.63 6.43 -13.43
C PRO A 132 16.14 6.05 -13.37
N LYS A 133 15.32 6.69 -14.21
CA LYS A 133 13.88 6.42 -14.32
C LYS A 133 13.68 5.01 -14.90
N ARG A 134 13.54 3.99 -14.04
CA ARG A 134 13.33 2.60 -14.47
C ARG A 134 11.91 2.42 -15.05
N LEU A 135 11.86 1.97 -16.30
CA LEU A 135 10.63 1.64 -17.05
C LEU A 135 9.87 0.41 -16.49
N TRP A 136 10.52 -0.41 -15.67
CA TRP A 136 10.00 -1.67 -15.14
C TRP A 136 8.85 -1.53 -14.12
N ASN A 137 8.46 -0.31 -13.74
CA ASN A 137 7.30 -0.06 -12.88
C ASN A 137 5.93 -0.27 -13.58
N ARG A 138 5.91 -0.94 -14.74
CA ARG A 138 4.73 -1.29 -15.55
C ARG A 138 4.08 -2.63 -15.18
N LEU A 139 4.37 -3.22 -14.01
CA LEU A 139 3.46 -4.20 -13.42
C LEU A 139 2.22 -3.46 -12.94
N THR A 140 1.30 -3.27 -13.89
CA THR A 140 0.05 -2.54 -13.75
C THR A 140 -0.75 -3.14 -12.59
N PRO A 141 -1.36 -2.33 -11.70
CA PRO A 141 -2.26 -2.82 -10.65
C PRO A 141 -3.33 -3.80 -11.17
N ARG A 142 -3.70 -3.70 -12.46
CA ARG A 142 -4.54 -4.67 -13.17
C ARG A 142 -4.01 -6.11 -13.12
N THR A 143 -2.72 -6.33 -13.30
CA THR A 143 -2.15 -7.68 -13.33
C THR A 143 -2.19 -8.32 -11.93
N ALA A 144 -1.88 -7.54 -10.89
CA ALA A 144 -2.01 -7.99 -9.51
C ALA A 144 -3.47 -8.27 -9.14
N GLY A 145 -4.39 -7.39 -9.56
CA GLY A 145 -5.83 -7.58 -9.35
C GLY A 145 -6.38 -8.81 -10.07
N PHE A 146 -5.90 -9.10 -11.27
CA PHE A 146 -6.31 -10.29 -12.04
C PHE A 146 -5.83 -11.57 -11.36
N ILE A 147 -4.57 -11.63 -10.91
CA ILE A 147 -4.02 -12.78 -10.18
C ILE A 147 -4.79 -13.00 -8.87
N LEU A 148 -5.06 -11.93 -8.12
CA LEU A 148 -5.81 -12.02 -6.87
C LEU A 148 -7.25 -12.48 -7.12
N GLY A 149 -7.93 -11.94 -8.13
CA GLY A 149 -9.28 -12.35 -8.51
C GLY A 149 -9.34 -13.82 -8.91
N LEU A 150 -8.39 -14.29 -9.70
CA LEU A 150 -8.30 -15.69 -10.12
C LEU A 150 -8.09 -16.62 -8.92
N LEU A 151 -7.22 -16.22 -7.97
CA LEU A 151 -6.96 -16.97 -6.76
C LEU A 151 -8.19 -17.06 -5.84
N ILE A 152 -8.94 -15.96 -5.68
CA ILE A 152 -10.21 -15.94 -4.95
C ILE A 152 -11.23 -16.88 -5.61
N THR A 153 -11.38 -16.81 -6.94
CA THR A 153 -12.30 -17.68 -7.68
C THR A 153 -11.97 -19.16 -7.50
N VAL A 154 -10.69 -19.53 -7.58
CA VAL A 154 -10.26 -20.93 -7.38
C VAL A 154 -10.57 -21.42 -5.97
N ILE A 155 -10.33 -20.59 -4.95
CA ILE A 155 -10.63 -20.93 -3.55
C ILE A 155 -12.14 -21.13 -3.35
N ILE A 156 -12.96 -20.22 -3.89
CA ILE A 156 -14.42 -20.34 -3.81
C ILE A 156 -14.89 -21.62 -4.51
N CYS A 157 -14.40 -21.90 -5.72
CA CYS A 157 -14.72 -23.14 -6.43
C CYS A 157 -14.32 -24.39 -5.64
N ALA A 158 -13.12 -24.41 -5.06
CA ALA A 158 -12.65 -25.54 -4.25
C ALA A 158 -13.53 -25.77 -3.02
N VAL A 159 -13.90 -24.70 -2.29
CA VAL A 159 -14.78 -24.80 -1.11
C VAL A 159 -16.18 -25.31 -1.50
N VAL A 160 -16.74 -24.82 -2.60
CA VAL A 160 -18.04 -25.28 -3.10
C VAL A 160 -17.99 -26.75 -3.52
N VAL A 161 -16.93 -27.18 -4.21
CA VAL A 161 -16.77 -28.57 -4.64
C VAL A 161 -16.58 -29.50 -3.45
N VAL A 162 -15.74 -29.14 -2.47
CA VAL A 162 -15.51 -29.96 -1.27
C VAL A 162 -16.76 -30.00 -0.39
N GLY A 163 -17.46 -28.87 -0.23
CA GLY A 163 -18.71 -28.81 0.54
C GLY A 163 -19.90 -29.50 -0.13
N ALA A 164 -19.86 -29.71 -1.45
CA ALA A 164 -20.87 -30.48 -2.19
C ALA A 164 -20.60 -32.00 -2.22
N ASN A 165 -19.42 -32.43 -1.80
CA ASN A 165 -19.02 -33.85 -1.71
C ASN A 165 -19.05 -34.40 -0.27
N LEU A 166 -19.58 -33.62 0.68
CA LEU A 166 -19.90 -34.00 2.07
C LEU A 166 -21.42 -34.04 2.24
#